data_AF-A0A098GGW6-F1
#
_entry.id   AF-A0A098GGW6-F1
#
_cell.length_a   1.000
_cell.length_b   1.000
_cell.length_c   1.000
_cell.angle_alpha   90.00
_cell.angle_beta   90.00
_cell.angle_gamma   90.00
#
_symmetry.space_group_name_H-M   'P 1'
#
loop_
_entity.id
_entity.type
_entity.pdbx_description
1 polymer ?
#
loop_
_entity_poly.entity_id
_entity_poly.type
_entity_poly.pdbx_seq_one_letter_code
_entity_poly.pdbx_strand_id
1 'polypeptide(L)'
;MTVSINKKIPLQGIPPVILIKQGGSKKTGVVGRVLPWAGVEGSNIVLRWVTSEIAKEPWYRPVVPLTVTLGGQFYATGLSPGRYELVITTRGLNTSKQFTVKENEIRGLSLIDLRKVEVRQS
;
A
#
# COMPACT_ATOMS: atom_id res chain seq x y z
N MET A 1 19.35 -34.47 -35.53
CA MET A 1 18.67 -33.16 -35.51
C MET A 1 18.27 -32.87 -34.08
N THR A 2 18.88 -31.85 -33.47
CA THR A 2 18.66 -31.51 -32.06
C THR A 2 17.62 -30.41 -31.99
N VAL A 3 16.43 -30.71 -31.46
CA VAL A 3 15.36 -29.71 -31.27
C VAL A 3 15.58 -29.04 -29.91
N SER A 4 16.03 -27.79 -29.94
CA SER A 4 16.14 -26.94 -28.75
C SER A 4 14.75 -26.47 -28.32
N ILE A 5 14.28 -26.93 -27.16
CA ILE A 5 13.00 -26.51 -26.60
C ILE A 5 13.19 -25.13 -25.97
N ASN A 6 12.74 -24.09 -26.65
CA ASN A 6 12.71 -22.73 -26.13
C ASN A 6 11.62 -22.66 -25.05
N LYS A 7 11.99 -22.91 -23.79
CA LYS A 7 11.09 -22.77 -22.63
C LYS A 7 10.67 -21.31 -22.52
N LYS A 8 9.52 -20.96 -23.10
CA LYS A 8 8.81 -19.71 -22.77
C LYS A 8 8.56 -19.74 -21.27
N ILE A 9 9.33 -18.96 -20.52
CA ILE A 9 9.05 -18.67 -19.12
C ILE A 9 7.66 -18.04 -19.10
N PRO A 10 6.65 -18.66 -18.46
CA PRO A 10 5.34 -18.02 -18.35
C PRO A 10 5.56 -16.71 -17.59
N LEU A 11 5.35 -15.58 -18.26
CA LEU A 11 5.36 -14.28 -17.63
C LEU A 11 4.35 -14.36 -16.48
N GLN A 12 4.83 -14.28 -15.25
CA GLN A 12 3.97 -14.26 -14.07
C GLN A 12 3.05 -13.05 -14.21
N GLY A 13 1.75 -13.31 -14.45
CA GLY A 13 0.77 -12.26 -14.61
C GLY A 13 0.75 -11.38 -13.37
N ILE A 14 0.94 -10.07 -13.56
CA ILE A 14 0.76 -9.11 -12.48
C ILE A 14 -0.75 -9.07 -12.20
N PRO A 15 -1.22 -9.44 -11.00
CA PRO A 15 -2.64 -9.42 -10.69
C PRO A 15 -3.16 -7.97 -10.77
N PRO A 16 -4.38 -7.75 -11.30
CA PRO A 16 -4.95 -6.43 -11.41
C PRO A 16 -5.15 -5.81 -10.02
N VAL A 17 -4.86 -4.52 -9.89
CA VAL A 17 -5.16 -3.75 -8.68
C VAL A 17 -6.65 -3.38 -8.71
N ILE A 18 -7.43 -3.96 -7.80
CA ILE A 18 -8.85 -3.62 -7.64
C ILE A 18 -8.97 -2.40 -6.73
N LEU A 19 -9.45 -1.29 -7.29
CA LEU A 19 -9.73 -0.05 -6.55
C LEU A 19 -11.18 -0.08 -6.05
N ILE A 20 -11.36 0.06 -4.74
CA ILE A 20 -12.71 0.17 -4.14
C ILE A 20 -12.90 1.59 -3.63
N LYS A 21 -13.97 2.24 -4.11
CA LYS A 21 -14.47 3.48 -3.50
C LYS A 21 -15.22 3.08 -2.24
N GLN A 22 -14.59 3.25 -1.08
CA GLN A 22 -15.26 2.95 0.19
C GLN A 22 -16.35 4.00 0.49
N GLY A 23 -17.47 3.53 1.04
CA GLY A 23 -18.66 4.33 1.34
C GLY A 23 -18.61 5.07 2.69
N GLY A 24 -17.42 5.44 3.17
CA GLY A 24 -17.25 6.09 4.45
C GLY A 24 -17.52 7.59 4.43
N SER A 25 -17.57 8.21 5.62
CA SER A 25 -17.72 9.66 5.77
C SER A 25 -16.53 10.41 5.16
N LYS A 26 -16.81 11.54 4.47
CA LYS A 26 -15.76 12.43 3.93
C LYS A 26 -14.83 12.99 5.02
N LYS A 27 -15.29 13.01 6.28
CA LYS A 27 -14.51 13.47 7.45
C LYS A 27 -13.63 12.37 8.04
N THR A 28 -13.78 11.13 7.58
CA THR A 28 -12.98 9.98 8.00
C THR A 28 -11.87 9.75 6.99
N GLY A 29 -10.62 9.78 7.45
CA GLY A 29 -9.46 9.77 6.56
C GLY A 29 -8.14 9.48 7.24
N VAL A 30 -7.07 9.51 6.44
CA VAL A 30 -5.69 9.39 6.89
C VAL A 30 -4.81 10.36 6.13
N VAL A 31 -3.81 10.91 6.80
CA VAL A 31 -2.75 11.73 6.21
C VAL A 31 -1.40 11.36 6.80
N GLY A 32 -0.35 11.45 6.01
CA GLY A 32 1.00 11.20 6.49
C GLY A 32 2.08 11.60 5.50
N ARG A 33 3.33 11.29 5.86
CA ARG A 33 4.50 11.54 5.04
C ARG A 33 5.48 10.39 5.13
N VAL A 34 6.05 10.02 3.99
CA VAL A 34 7.15 9.07 3.87
C VAL A 34 8.42 9.82 3.45
N LEU A 35 9.55 9.51 4.08
CA LEU A 35 10.87 10.01 3.68
C LEU A 35 11.92 8.89 3.70
N PRO A 36 12.91 8.91 2.81
CA PRO A 36 12.95 9.69 1.57
C PRO A 36 11.88 9.22 0.56
N TRP A 37 11.35 10.16 -0.23
CA TRP A 37 10.43 9.86 -1.36
C TRP A 37 10.94 10.39 -2.70
N ALA A 38 12.07 11.12 -2.72
CA ALA A 38 12.70 11.51 -3.98
C ALA A 38 13.52 10.33 -4.55
N GLY A 39 13.52 10.15 -5.88
CA GLY A 39 14.34 9.14 -6.56
C GLY A 39 13.81 7.70 -6.48
N VAL A 40 12.61 7.49 -5.96
CA VAL A 40 12.00 6.16 -5.80
C VAL A 40 11.20 5.75 -7.05
N GLU A 41 11.84 5.80 -8.21
CA GLU A 41 11.28 5.24 -9.45
C GLU A 41 10.95 3.75 -9.27
N GLY A 42 9.68 3.39 -9.43
CA GLY A 42 9.19 2.03 -9.17
C GLY A 42 8.73 1.76 -7.74
N SER A 43 8.49 2.82 -6.96
CA SER A 43 7.88 2.68 -5.63
C SER A 43 6.37 2.81 -5.66
N ASN A 44 5.74 2.13 -4.72
CA ASN A 44 4.30 2.12 -4.57
C ASN A 44 3.93 2.28 -3.10
N ILE A 45 2.89 3.06 -2.84
CA ILE A 45 2.26 3.18 -1.54
C ILE A 45 0.79 2.89 -1.71
N VAL A 46 0.30 1.91 -0.97
CA VAL A 46 -1.09 1.47 -1.05
C VAL A 46 -1.69 1.37 0.34
N LEU A 47 -2.95 1.79 0.45
CA LEU A 47 -3.73 1.63 1.67
C LEU A 47 -4.64 0.43 1.51
N ARG A 48 -4.67 -0.46 2.51
CA ARG A 48 -5.53 -1.64 2.53
C ARG A 48 -6.39 -1.63 3.77
N TRP A 49 -7.63 -2.07 3.64
CA TRP A 49 -8.45 -2.40 4.78
C TRP A 49 -7.99 -3.75 5.34
N VAL A 50 -7.82 -3.85 6.66
CA VAL A 50 -7.50 -5.11 7.34
C VAL A 50 -8.82 -5.75 7.78
N THR A 51 -9.32 -6.68 6.96
CA THR A 51 -10.50 -7.48 7.31
C THR A 51 -10.07 -8.65 8.19
N SER A 52 -10.82 -8.96 9.25
CA SER A 52 -10.63 -10.18 10.06
C SER A 52 -10.95 -11.44 9.26
N GLU A 53 -11.85 -11.32 8.28
CA GLU A 53 -12.03 -12.31 7.23
C GLU A 53 -10.83 -12.22 6.30
N ILE A 54 -9.83 -13.05 6.55
CA ILE A 54 -8.83 -13.43 5.53
C ILE A 54 -9.64 -13.69 4.27
N ALA A 55 -9.49 -12.84 3.27
CA ALA A 55 -10.24 -12.92 2.03
C ALA A 55 -10.28 -14.40 1.62
N LYS A 56 -11.48 -14.94 1.38
CA LYS A 56 -11.67 -16.33 0.90
C LYS A 56 -10.73 -16.69 -0.26
N GLU A 57 -10.19 -15.68 -0.91
CA GLU A 57 -9.32 -15.71 -2.05
C GLU A 57 -8.02 -14.93 -1.78
N PRO A 58 -6.84 -15.59 -1.74
CA PRO A 58 -5.55 -14.95 -1.47
C PRO A 58 -5.16 -13.83 -2.46
N TRP A 59 -5.75 -13.85 -3.65
CA TRP A 59 -5.57 -12.86 -4.72
C TRP A 59 -6.49 -11.64 -4.57
N TYR A 60 -7.53 -11.71 -3.74
CA TYR A 60 -8.45 -10.60 -3.51
C TYR A 60 -7.93 -9.69 -2.39
N ARG A 61 -7.11 -8.71 -2.77
CA ARG A 61 -6.55 -7.71 -1.85
C ARG A 61 -6.90 -6.30 -2.33
N PRO A 62 -8.12 -5.81 -2.02
CA PRO A 62 -8.55 -4.51 -2.50
C PRO A 62 -7.68 -3.39 -1.93
N VAL A 63 -7.37 -2.42 -2.78
CA VAL A 63 -6.60 -1.23 -2.41
C VAL A 63 -7.53 -0.03 -2.36
N VAL A 64 -7.40 0.75 -1.29
CA VAL A 64 -8.04 2.04 -1.15
C VAL A 64 -7.16 3.09 -1.87
N PRO A 65 -7.74 3.89 -2.78
CA PRO A 65 -7.01 4.94 -3.46
C PRO A 65 -6.35 5.91 -2.47
N LEU A 66 -5.05 6.18 -2.68
CA LEU A 66 -4.29 7.22 -1.99
C LEU A 66 -3.93 8.32 -2.99
N THR A 67 -4.06 9.57 -2.56
CA THR A 67 -3.39 10.67 -3.26
C THR A 67 -1.98 10.80 -2.69
N VAL A 68 -0.97 10.83 -3.55
CA VAL A 68 0.44 10.91 -3.18
C VAL A 68 1.08 12.05 -3.95
N THR A 69 1.82 12.90 -3.25
CA THR A 69 2.55 14.02 -3.82
C THR A 69 3.99 13.64 -4.15
N LEU A 70 4.67 14.45 -4.97
CA LEU A 70 6.10 14.26 -5.28
C LEU A 70 7.01 14.35 -4.04
N GLY A 71 6.57 14.99 -2.96
CA GLY A 71 7.32 15.12 -1.71
C GLY A 71 7.10 14.01 -0.68
N GLY A 72 6.35 12.96 -1.06
CA GLY A 72 6.06 11.80 -0.20
C GLY A 72 4.94 12.03 0.80
N GLN A 73 4.24 13.16 0.75
CA GLN A 73 2.98 13.34 1.48
C GLN A 73 1.88 12.52 0.82
N PHE A 74 1.04 11.89 1.63
CA PHE A 74 -0.11 11.11 1.15
C PHE A 74 -1.36 11.39 1.98
N TYR A 75 -2.53 11.21 1.36
CA TYR A 75 -3.82 11.25 2.06
C TYR A 75 -4.92 10.42 1.39
N ALA A 76 -5.91 10.03 2.19
CA ALA A 76 -7.19 9.48 1.73
C ALA A 76 -8.33 9.96 2.64
N THR A 77 -9.53 10.08 2.07
CA THR A 77 -10.77 10.49 2.75
C THR A 77 -11.93 9.61 2.29
N GLY A 78 -13.04 9.58 3.02
CA GLY A 78 -14.15 8.66 2.69
C GLY A 78 -13.89 7.23 3.18
N LEU A 79 -13.00 7.08 4.16
CA LEU A 79 -12.68 5.79 4.77
C LEU A 79 -13.83 5.38 5.69
N SER A 80 -14.21 4.11 5.72
CA SER A 80 -15.09 3.64 6.81
C SER A 80 -14.24 3.39 8.08
N PRO A 81 -14.80 3.51 9.29
CA PRO A 81 -14.07 3.25 10.52
C PRO A 81 -13.57 1.81 10.57
N GLY A 82 -12.32 1.62 10.97
CA GLY A 82 -11.73 0.28 10.95
C GLY A 82 -10.21 0.28 11.02
N ARG A 83 -9.66 -0.93 10.89
CA ARG A 83 -8.22 -1.16 10.86
C ARG A 83 -7.72 -1.15 9.42
N TYR A 84 -6.61 -0.49 9.21
CA TYR A 84 -5.96 -0.34 7.92
C TYR A 84 -4.49 -0.72 8.00
N GLU A 85 -3.94 -1.09 6.85
CA GLU A 85 -2.52 -1.30 6.63
C GLU A 85 -2.05 -0.40 5.50
N LEU A 86 -1.06 0.45 5.80
CA LEU A 86 -0.30 1.18 4.80
C LEU A 86 0.88 0.32 4.39
N VAL A 87 0.92 -0.09 3.11
CA VAL A 87 2.04 -0.84 2.54
C VAL A 87 2.86 0.09 1.67
N ILE A 88 4.17 0.13 1.92
CA ILE A 88 5.13 0.93 1.17
C ILE A 88 6.16 -0.03 0.57
N THR A 89 6.28 0.00 -0.75
CA THR A 89 7.23 -0.80 -1.51
C THR A 89 8.14 0.13 -2.28
N THR A 90 9.44 -0.05 -2.15
CA THR A 90 10.47 0.66 -2.91
C THR A 90 11.49 -0.33 -3.47
N ARG A 91 12.46 0.13 -4.26
CA ARG A 91 13.57 -0.72 -4.72
C ARG A 91 14.36 -1.22 -3.50
N GLY A 92 14.20 -2.49 -3.15
CA GLY A 92 14.94 -3.15 -2.06
C GLY A 92 14.27 -3.09 -0.67
N LEU A 93 13.15 -2.38 -0.50
CA LEU A 93 12.46 -2.29 0.79
C LEU A 93 10.97 -2.55 0.65
N ASN A 94 10.43 -3.39 1.54
CA ASN A 94 9.00 -3.57 1.71
C ASN A 94 8.66 -3.41 3.19
N THR A 95 7.80 -2.45 3.51
CA THR A 95 7.40 -2.17 4.89
C THR A 95 5.90 -1.91 4.96
N SER A 96 5.30 -2.25 6.11
CA SER A 96 3.91 -1.92 6.36
C SER A 96 3.71 -1.33 7.75
N LYS A 97 2.67 -0.51 7.87
CA LYS A 97 2.24 0.10 9.14
C LYS A 97 0.74 -0.02 9.29
N GLN A 98 0.32 -0.67 10.37
CA GLN A 98 -1.09 -0.80 10.69
C GLN A 98 -1.55 0.32 11.62
N PHE A 99 -2.79 0.75 11.43
CA PHE A 99 -3.43 1.79 12.24
C PHE A 99 -4.96 1.63 12.20
N THR A 100 -5.64 2.29 13.12
CA THR A 100 -7.10 2.32 13.18
C THR A 100 -7.59 3.74 12.95
N VAL A 101 -8.69 3.88 12.22
CA VAL A 101 -9.40 5.14 11.98
C VAL A 101 -10.78 5.04 12.62
N LYS A 102 -11.18 6.05 13.39
CA LYS A 102 -12.54 6.17 13.98
C LYS A 102 -13.45 6.98 13.08
N GLU A 103 -14.76 6.87 13.29
CA GLU A 103 -15.76 7.67 12.57
C GLU A 103 -15.49 9.17 12.76
N ASN A 104 -15.53 9.92 11.66
CA ASN A 104 -15.24 11.35 11.58
C ASN A 104 -13.83 11.75 12.09
N GLU A 105 -12.84 10.85 12.03
CA GLU A 105 -11.43 11.13 12.35
C GLU A 105 -10.58 11.25 11.09
N ILE A 106 -9.76 12.31 11.00
CA ILE A 106 -8.62 12.34 10.07
C ILE A 106 -7.39 11.89 10.84
N ARG A 107 -6.96 10.65 10.63
CA ARG A 107 -5.82 10.06 11.32
C ARG A 107 -4.51 10.61 10.77
N GLY A 108 -3.79 11.38 11.59
CA GLY A 108 -2.40 11.75 11.31
C GLY A 108 -1.44 10.59 11.63
N LEU A 109 -0.65 10.17 10.65
CA LEU A 109 0.45 9.23 10.87
C LEU A 109 1.75 9.99 11.10
N SER A 110 2.49 9.64 12.14
CA SER A 110 3.87 10.12 12.35
C SER A 110 4.72 9.83 11.12
N LEU A 111 5.70 10.71 10.86
CA LEU A 111 6.67 10.55 9.77
C LEU A 111 7.20 9.12 9.68
N ILE A 112 7.08 8.54 8.49
CA ILE A 112 7.60 7.22 8.18
C ILE A 112 8.97 7.41 7.52
N ASP A 113 10.04 7.13 8.27
CA ASP A 113 11.41 7.24 7.79
C ASP A 113 11.93 5.86 7.34
N LEU A 114 12.01 5.64 6.03
CA LEU A 114 12.40 4.38 5.42
C LEU A 114 13.85 4.00 5.74
N ARG A 115 14.73 4.97 5.98
CA ARG A 115 16.14 4.72 6.35
C ARG A 115 16.26 3.98 7.69
N LYS A 116 15.30 4.18 8.60
CA LYS A 116 15.28 3.49 9.89
C LYS A 116 14.75 2.06 9.80
N VAL A 117 14.04 1.73 8.71
CA VAL A 117 13.49 0.40 8.48
C VAL A 117 14.58 -0.54 7.95
N GLU A 118 15.44 -0.03 7.06
CA GLU A 118 16.56 -0.76 6.46
C GLU A 118 17.55 -1.28 7.52
N VAL A 119 17.89 -0.45 8.53
CA VAL A 119 18.84 -0.80 9.60
C VAL A 119 18.36 -1.94 10.51
N ARG A 120 17.05 -2.25 10.54
CA ARG A 120 16.52 -3.35 11.36
C ARG A 120 16.60 -4.72 10.68
N GLN A 121 16.97 -4.76 9.40
CA GLN A 121 17.01 -5.99 8.60
C GLN A 121 18.45 -6.43 8.26
N SER A 122 19.46 -5.67 8.68
CA SER A 122 20.89 -5.95 8.55
C SER A 122 21.50 -6.57 9.80
#